data_AF-A0A534IXT1-F1
#
_entry.id   AF-A0A534IXT1-F1
#
_cell.length_a   1.000
_cell.length_b   1.000
_cell.length_c   1.000
_cell.angle_alpha   90.00
_cell.angle_beta   90.00
_cell.angle_gamma   90.00
#
_symmetry.space_group_name_H-M   'P 1'
#
loop_
_entity.id
_entity.type
_entity.pdbx_description
1 polymer ?
#
loop_
_entity_poly.entity_id
_entity_poly.type
_entity_poly.pdbx_seq_one_letter_code
_entity_poly.pdbx_strand_id
1 'polypeptide(L)'
;MRPPSESGARIKVSGGPTTDGGPKASRPVQLFYSTNENPSVHNVLYGASIPTTVIRAETRCASCGAVLAGKGTTVFLCPSCGKTRIGRCGRCRDQSVAYRCPTCSFVGP
;
A
#
# COMPACT_ATOMS: atom_id res chain seq x y z
N MET A 1 15.64 55.52 5.57
CA MET A 1 14.90 55.56 6.85
C MET A 1 14.53 54.14 7.27
N ARG A 2 14.87 53.71 8.49
CA ARG A 2 14.30 52.57 9.27
C ARG A 2 13.45 53.21 10.41
N PRO A 3 12.69 52.45 11.22
CA PRO A 3 11.54 51.54 11.02
C PRO A 3 10.29 52.16 11.75
N PRO A 4 9.19 51.46 12.19
CA PRO A 4 9.12 50.34 13.16
C PRO A 4 8.30 49.14 12.61
N SER A 5 8.44 47.87 13.03
CA SER A 5 8.41 47.24 14.36
C SER A 5 7.02 47.19 15.00
N GLU A 6 6.18 46.22 14.63
CA GLU A 6 5.06 45.68 15.43
C GLU A 6 4.98 44.16 15.14
N SER A 7 5.21 43.20 16.07
CA SER A 7 4.67 42.92 17.41
C SER A 7 3.41 42.04 17.38
N GLY A 8 3.51 40.84 17.97
CA GLY A 8 2.40 39.99 18.45
C GLY A 8 1.86 38.97 17.43
N ALA A 9 1.44 37.75 17.76
CA ALA A 9 1.14 37.15 19.05
C ALA A 9 1.28 35.62 18.98
N ARG A 10 1.83 35.05 20.06
CA ARG A 10 2.06 33.62 20.28
C ARG A 10 0.80 33.00 20.86
N ILE A 11 0.10 32.15 20.10
CA ILE A 11 -1.02 31.37 20.63
C ILE A 11 -0.47 30.04 21.15
N LYS A 12 -0.26 29.96 22.47
CA LYS A 12 -0.07 28.69 23.19
C LYS A 12 -1.45 28.06 23.39
N VAL A 13 -1.73 26.95 22.71
CA VAL A 13 -2.85 26.08 23.10
C VAL A 13 -2.33 25.09 24.14
N SER A 14 -2.52 25.46 25.41
CA SER A 14 -2.36 24.57 26.56
C SER A 14 -3.69 23.85 26.80
N GLY A 15 -3.76 22.58 26.39
CA GLY A 15 -4.79 21.63 26.81
C GLY A 15 -4.20 20.68 27.87
N GLY A 16 -4.86 20.60 29.02
CA GLY A 16 -4.39 20.02 30.27
C GLY A 16 -4.44 18.48 30.40
N PRO A 17 -4.29 17.96 31.64
CA PRO A 17 -3.84 16.59 31.95
C PRO A 17 -4.95 15.68 32.52
N THR A 18 -4.53 14.55 33.13
CA THR A 18 -5.23 13.57 33.99
C THR A 18 -5.84 12.37 33.25
N THR A 19 -5.28 11.14 33.37
CA THR A 19 -5.44 10.12 34.45
C THR A 19 -6.92 9.71 34.59
N ASP A 20 -7.37 8.45 34.64
CA ASP A 20 -7.01 7.25 35.39
C ASP A 20 -7.77 6.08 34.70
N GLY A 21 -7.28 4.84 34.60
CA GLY A 21 -7.19 3.88 35.69
C GLY A 21 -8.16 2.69 35.45
N GLY A 22 -7.66 1.45 35.55
CA GLY A 22 -8.53 0.28 35.74
C GLY A 22 -8.08 -1.04 35.09
N PRO A 23 -7.26 -1.86 35.77
CA PRO A 23 -7.06 -3.27 35.44
C PRO A 23 -8.14 -4.12 36.13
N LYS A 24 -8.81 -5.02 35.40
CA LYS A 24 -9.58 -6.12 36.00
C LYS A 24 -9.26 -7.43 35.29
N ALA A 25 -8.05 -7.92 35.54
CA ALA A 25 -7.75 -9.36 35.45
C ALA A 25 -8.10 -9.99 36.79
N SER A 26 -9.16 -10.80 36.86
CA SER A 26 -9.44 -11.69 38.00
C SER A 26 -10.54 -12.68 37.64
N ARG A 27 -10.20 -13.74 36.90
CA ARG A 27 -10.80 -15.08 37.05
C ARG A 27 -9.82 -16.14 36.50
N PRO A 28 -9.15 -16.93 37.33
CA PRO A 28 -8.51 -18.16 36.88
C PRO A 28 -9.37 -19.39 37.23
N VAL A 29 -9.05 -20.47 36.52
CA VAL A 29 -9.42 -21.87 36.72
C VAL A 29 -10.78 -22.29 36.16
N GLN A 30 -10.77 -22.70 34.89
CA GLN A 30 -11.25 -24.03 34.53
C GLN A 30 -10.20 -24.69 33.62
N LEU A 31 -9.48 -25.65 34.21
CA LEU A 31 -8.85 -26.79 33.55
C LEU A 31 -9.93 -27.48 32.70
N PHE A 32 -9.62 -27.88 31.45
CA PHE A 32 -9.78 -29.24 30.91
C PHE A 32 -9.24 -29.25 29.46
N TYR A 33 -8.63 -30.36 29.12
CA TYR A 33 -7.59 -30.59 28.12
C TYR A 33 -8.16 -31.22 26.84
N SER A 34 -7.47 -30.94 25.74
CA SER A 34 -7.36 -31.72 24.50
C SER A 34 -8.63 -32.00 23.69
N THR A 35 -8.79 -31.25 22.59
CA THR A 35 -8.93 -31.90 21.28
C THR A 35 -8.02 -31.19 20.26
N ASN A 36 -7.35 -32.04 19.48
CA ASN A 36 -6.38 -31.71 18.47
C ASN A 36 -7.02 -30.99 17.27
N GLU A 37 -6.26 -30.03 16.76
CA GLU A 37 -6.06 -29.76 15.33
C GLU A 37 -7.14 -29.07 14.47
N ASN A 38 -6.74 -27.84 14.14
CA ASN A 38 -6.81 -27.13 12.86
C ASN A 38 -8.06 -26.27 12.54
N PRO A 39 -7.96 -24.94 12.72
CA PRO A 39 -9.02 -24.00 12.38
C PRO A 39 -9.11 -23.82 10.86
N SER A 40 -10.04 -24.53 10.23
CA SER A 40 -10.53 -24.12 8.91
C SER A 40 -11.41 -22.89 9.10
N VAL A 41 -10.73 -21.75 8.96
CA VAL A 41 -11.19 -20.38 9.11
C VAL A 41 -12.59 -20.10 8.58
N HIS A 42 -13.30 -19.37 9.43
CA HIS A 42 -14.50 -18.56 9.22
C HIS A 42 -14.96 -18.29 7.79
N ASN A 43 -16.26 -18.53 7.63
CA ASN A 43 -17.17 -17.80 6.77
C ASN A 43 -17.01 -16.28 6.92
N VAL A 44 -16.63 -15.57 5.85
CA VAL A 44 -16.80 -14.12 5.71
C VAL A 44 -17.50 -13.85 4.37
N LEU A 45 -18.82 -13.59 4.43
CA LEU A 45 -19.57 -12.90 3.40
C LEU A 45 -19.18 -11.42 3.39
N TYR A 46 -18.21 -10.97 2.58
CA TYR A 46 -18.07 -9.56 2.16
C TYR A 46 -17.26 -9.46 0.85
N GLY A 47 -17.92 -9.14 -0.27
CA GLY A 47 -17.32 -8.60 -1.51
C GLY A 47 -16.40 -9.55 -2.29
N ALA A 48 -16.74 -9.81 -3.56
CA ALA A 48 -15.94 -10.61 -4.48
C ALA A 48 -14.44 -10.28 -4.42
N SER A 49 -13.69 -11.17 -3.80
CA SER A 49 -12.24 -11.26 -3.84
C SER A 49 -11.82 -11.66 -5.26
N ILE A 50 -11.73 -10.70 -6.16
CA ILE A 50 -10.97 -10.88 -7.39
C ILE A 50 -9.50 -10.82 -6.96
N PRO A 51 -8.70 -11.89 -7.08
CA PRO A 51 -7.26 -11.70 -7.09
C PRO A 51 -7.01 -10.85 -8.34
N THR A 52 -6.83 -9.53 -8.17
CA THR A 52 -6.40 -8.64 -9.24
C THR A 52 -5.05 -9.14 -9.71
N THR A 53 -5.13 -10.04 -10.68
CA THR A 53 -4.12 -10.69 -11.49
C THR A 53 -2.70 -10.27 -11.11
N VAL A 54 -1.93 -11.20 -10.55
CA VAL A 54 -0.47 -11.06 -10.41
C VAL A 54 0.08 -10.94 -11.84
N ILE A 55 0.09 -9.72 -12.38
CA ILE A 55 0.60 -9.44 -13.72
C ILE A 55 2.08 -9.79 -13.68
N ARG A 56 2.46 -10.88 -14.35
CA ARG A 56 3.86 -11.13 -14.72
C ARG A 56 4.27 -10.00 -15.66
N ALA A 57 4.72 -8.91 -15.08
CA ALA A 57 5.02 -7.67 -15.80
C ALA A 57 6.17 -7.84 -16.81
N GLU A 58 6.95 -8.91 -16.70
CA GLU A 58 7.89 -9.35 -17.73
C GLU A 58 7.23 -9.90 -19.01
N THR A 59 5.99 -10.42 -18.92
CA THR A 59 5.26 -10.98 -20.06
C THR A 59 4.15 -10.08 -20.59
N ARG A 60 3.73 -9.05 -19.84
CA ARG A 60 2.64 -8.14 -20.22
C ARG A 60 2.95 -6.68 -19.98
N CYS A 61 2.45 -5.83 -20.87
CA CYS A 61 2.56 -4.38 -20.73
C CYS A 61 1.75 -3.87 -19.54
N ALA A 62 2.38 -3.05 -18.70
CA ALA A 62 1.74 -2.46 -17.52
C ALA A 62 0.64 -1.41 -17.83
N SER A 63 0.58 -0.88 -19.06
CA SER A 63 -0.43 0.11 -19.47
C SER A 63 -1.60 -0.54 -20.23
N CYS A 64 -1.31 -1.33 -21.27
CA CYS A 64 -2.34 -1.89 -22.16
C CYS A 64 -2.58 -3.39 -21.98
N GLY A 65 -1.79 -4.09 -21.17
CA GLY A 65 -1.93 -5.53 -20.95
C GLY A 65 -1.49 -6.44 -22.10
N ALA A 66 -0.99 -5.87 -23.21
CA ALA A 66 -0.50 -6.62 -24.36
C ALA A 66 0.67 -7.55 -23.99
N VAL A 67 0.72 -8.72 -24.62
CA VAL A 67 1.81 -9.70 -24.40
C VAL A 67 3.11 -9.18 -25.02
N LEU A 68 4.19 -9.20 -24.24
CA LEU A 68 5.51 -8.73 -24.66
C LEU A 68 6.23 -9.85 -25.42
N ALA A 69 6.06 -9.89 -26.75
CA ALA A 69 6.68 -10.88 -27.64
C ALA A 69 8.09 -10.47 -28.14
N GLY A 70 8.86 -9.75 -27.32
CA GLY A 70 10.28 -9.45 -27.54
C GLY A 70 10.62 -8.31 -28.53
N LYS A 71 9.84 -8.07 -29.59
CA LYS A 71 10.13 -6.97 -30.53
C LYS A 71 9.61 -5.63 -30.02
N GLY A 72 10.52 -4.69 -29.76
CA GLY A 72 10.18 -3.31 -29.35
C GLY A 72 9.63 -3.21 -27.92
N THR A 73 9.77 -4.24 -27.10
CA THR A 73 9.32 -4.27 -25.71
C THR A 73 10.50 -4.05 -24.78
N THR A 74 10.30 -3.29 -23.70
CA THR A 74 11.32 -3.09 -22.67
C THR A 74 10.82 -3.56 -21.32
N VAL A 75 11.75 -4.10 -20.52
CA VAL A 75 11.48 -4.52 -19.14
C VAL A 75 12.51 -3.86 -18.25
N PHE A 76 12.06 -3.15 -17.21
CA PHE A 76 12.92 -2.44 -16.26
C PHE A 76 12.37 -2.57 -14.84
N LEU A 77 13.19 -2.27 -13.82
CA LEU A 77 12.72 -2.22 -12.43
C LEU A 77 12.07 -0.86 -12.13
N CYS A 78 11.02 -0.87 -11.30
CA CYS A 78 10.36 0.37 -10.89
C CYS A 78 11.38 1.35 -10.26
N PRO A 79 11.49 2.60 -10.74
CA PRO A 79 12.46 3.57 -10.22
C PRO A 79 12.13 4.06 -8.80
N SER A 80 10.87 3.93 -8.38
CA SER A 80 10.43 4.36 -7.04
C SER A 80 10.70 3.31 -5.97
N CYS A 81 10.43 2.02 -6.25
CA CYS A 81 10.52 0.98 -5.21
C CYS A 81 11.57 -0.10 -5.49
N GLY A 82 12.03 -0.28 -6.72
CA GLY A 82 12.99 -1.33 -7.11
C GLY A 82 12.50 -2.78 -6.94
N LYS A 83 11.28 -3.01 -6.46
CA LYS A 83 10.75 -4.35 -6.10
C LYS A 83 10.08 -5.07 -7.27
N THR A 84 9.47 -4.32 -8.20
CA THR A 84 8.68 -4.88 -9.30
C THR A 84 9.35 -4.62 -10.64
N ARG A 85 9.41 -5.64 -11.50
CA ARG A 85 9.73 -5.47 -12.91
C ARG A 85 8.51 -4.91 -13.64
N ILE A 86 8.71 -4.01 -14.60
CA ILE A 86 7.66 -3.35 -15.36
C ILE A 86 8.01 -3.53 -16.83
N GLY A 87 7.11 -4.18 -17.56
CA GLY A 87 7.20 -4.33 -19.00
C GLY A 87 6.37 -3.28 -19.73
N ARG A 88 6.93 -2.70 -20.78
CA ARG A 88 6.27 -1.71 -21.64
C ARG A 88 6.46 -2.11 -23.11
N CYS A 89 5.39 -2.06 -23.89
CA CYS A 89 5.47 -2.21 -25.33
C CYS A 89 5.89 -0.88 -25.99
N GLY A 90 6.47 -0.96 -27.19
CA GLY A 90 6.91 0.22 -27.95
C GLY A 90 5.79 1.24 -28.13
N ARG A 91 4.60 0.79 -28.54
CA ARG A 91 3.42 1.66 -28.73
C ARG A 91 3.11 2.50 -27.49
N CYS A 92 3.09 1.90 -26.29
CA CYS A 92 2.81 2.63 -25.07
C CYS A 92 3.96 3.54 -24.62
N ARG A 93 5.21 3.25 -25.01
CA ARG A 93 6.34 4.17 -24.81
C ARG A 93 6.26 5.36 -25.76
N ASP A 94 6.00 5.12 -27.04
CA ASP A 94 5.92 6.17 -28.06
C ASP A 94 4.78 7.14 -27.77
N GLN A 95 3.66 6.61 -27.25
CA GLN A 95 2.50 7.40 -26.85
C GLN A 95 2.59 7.96 -25.42
N SER A 96 3.69 7.72 -24.68
CA SER A 96 3.87 8.15 -23.29
C SER A 96 2.68 7.76 -22.37
N VAL A 97 2.12 6.57 -22.60
CA VAL A 97 0.94 6.10 -21.86
C VAL A 97 1.33 5.80 -20.43
N ALA A 98 0.63 6.41 -19.49
CA ALA A 98 0.87 6.20 -18.06
C ALA A 98 0.85 4.71 -17.69
N TYR A 99 1.76 4.31 -16.81
CA TYR A 99 1.78 2.99 -16.18
C TYR A 99 1.75 3.15 -14.67
N ARG A 100 1.17 2.17 -13.97
CA ARG A 100 1.12 2.15 -12.50
C ARG A 100 1.87 0.96 -11.94
N CYS A 101 2.76 1.22 -10.99
CA CYS A 101 3.42 0.16 -10.24
C CYS A 101 2.41 -0.52 -9.28
N PRO A 102 2.27 -1.85 -9.26
CA PRO A 102 1.35 -2.53 -8.34
C PRO A 102 1.83 -2.54 -6.89
N THR A 103 3.13 -2.34 -6.64
CA THR A 103 3.71 -2.39 -5.28
C THR A 103 3.74 -1.03 -4.60
N CYS A 104 4.20 0.03 -5.28
CA CYS A 104 4.29 1.37 -4.69
C CYS A 104 3.30 2.38 -5.26
N SER A 105 2.40 1.97 -6.18
CA SER A 105 1.42 2.85 -6.81
C SER A 105 2.01 4.04 -7.59
N PHE A 106 3.32 4.05 -7.84
CA PHE A 106 3.98 5.06 -8.66
C PHE A 106 3.38 5.08 -10.07
N VAL A 107 3.00 6.26 -10.55
CA VAL A 107 2.49 6.50 -11.89
C VAL A 107 3.54 7.27 -12.68
N GLY A 108 4.02 6.68 -13.77
CA GLY A 108 4.98 7.31 -14.67
C GLY A 108 4.55 7.20 -16.13
N PRO A 109 5.16 7.96 -17.04
CA PRO A 109 4.88 7.90 -18.47
C PRO A 109 5.49 6.69 -19.17
#